data_AF-A0AB39UYG0-F1
#
_entry.id   AF-A0AB39UYG0-F1
#
_cell.length_a   1.000
_cell.length_b   1.000
_cell.length_c   1.000
_cell.angle_alpha   90.00
_cell.angle_beta   90.00
_cell.angle_gamma   90.00
#
_symmetry.space_group_name_H-M   'P 1'
#
loop_
_entity.id
_entity.type
_entity.pdbx_description
1 polymer ?
#
loop_
_entity_poly.entity_id
_entity_poly.type
_entity_poly.pdbx_seq_one_letter_code
_entity_poly.pdbx_strand_id
1 'polypeptide(L)'
;MLEVLYRFIDRQRQRKRIDPATARKHLEQTAFLMAKTLADVHTYKAKAAADAGKPRIAIHHYHDAIAAMMKIKSNPLAKKHILIYKKRMDELEKQAAELVRQQLPEKEPKAAKLDEEWNKVLSEDESWKKKQTYD
;
A
#
# COMPACT_ATOMS: atom_id res chain seq x y z
N MET A 1 -8.35 25.49 -2.33
CA MET A 1 -8.31 26.43 -3.47
C MET A 1 -8.86 25.82 -4.78
N LEU A 2 -8.32 24.69 -5.28
CA LEU A 2 -8.80 24.09 -6.54
C LEU A 2 -10.29 23.67 -6.51
N GLU A 3 -10.79 23.18 -5.38
CA GLU A 3 -12.20 22.85 -5.23
C GLU A 3 -13.12 24.08 -5.38
N VAL A 4 -12.69 25.23 -4.86
CA VAL A 4 -13.42 26.50 -4.98
C VAL A 4 -13.49 26.92 -6.44
N LEU A 5 -12.37 26.78 -7.18
CA LEU A 5 -12.33 27.06 -8.62
C LEU A 5 -13.25 26.12 -9.41
N TYR A 6 -13.25 24.82 -9.10
CA TYR A 6 -14.14 23.85 -9.74
C TYR A 6 -15.61 24.25 -9.55
N ARG A 7 -16.01 24.54 -8.30
CA ARG A 7 -17.37 24.98 -7.96
C ARG A 7 -17.72 26.31 -8.64
N PHE A 8 -16.77 27.23 -8.75
CA PHE A 8 -16.97 28.51 -9.43
C PHE A 8 -17.25 28.30 -10.92
N ILE A 9 -16.42 27.53 -11.63
CA ILE A 9 -16.59 27.24 -13.07
C ILE A 9 -17.92 26.54 -13.32
N ASP A 10 -18.28 25.56 -12.49
CA ASP A 10 -19.55 24.84 -12.63
C ASP A 10 -20.76 25.78 -12.48
N ARG A 11 -20.73 26.71 -11.51
CA ARG A 11 -21.77 27.75 -11.37
C ARG A 11 -21.83 28.69 -12.58
N GLN A 12 -20.69 29.10 -13.14
CA GLN A 12 -20.68 29.95 -14.34
C GLN A 12 -21.26 29.22 -15.55
N ARG A 13 -20.98 27.91 -15.70
CA ARG A 13 -21.59 27.05 -16.73
C ARG A 13 -23.11 26.96 -16.56
N GLN A 14 -23.59 26.70 -15.35
CA GLN A 14 -25.02 26.62 -15.05
C GLN A 14 -25.75 27.94 -15.36
N ARG A 15 -25.08 29.07 -15.12
CA ARG A 15 -25.58 30.42 -15.46
C ARG A 15 -25.40 30.80 -16.93
N LYS A 16 -24.94 29.89 -17.79
CA LYS A 16 -24.68 30.11 -19.22
C LYS A 16 -23.74 31.29 -19.52
N ARG A 17 -22.87 31.63 -18.56
CA ARG A 17 -21.88 32.72 -18.70
C ARG A 17 -20.59 32.27 -19.38
N ILE A 18 -20.40 30.96 -19.52
CA ILE A 18 -19.27 30.35 -20.21
C ILE A 18 -19.83 29.28 -21.15
N ASP A 19 -19.26 29.18 -22.34
CA ASP A 19 -19.52 28.11 -23.30
C ASP A 19 -19.36 26.72 -22.63
N PRO A 20 -20.32 25.79 -22.82
CA PRO A 20 -20.25 24.45 -22.25
C PRO A 20 -18.97 23.66 -22.56
N ALA A 21 -18.42 23.78 -23.77
CA ALA A 21 -17.21 23.04 -24.16
C ALA A 21 -15.98 23.53 -23.39
N THR A 22 -15.82 24.85 -23.30
CA THR A 22 -14.78 25.53 -22.54
C THR A 22 -14.88 25.22 -21.04
N ALA A 23 -16.10 25.30 -20.49
CA ALA A 23 -16.35 24.96 -19.09
C ALA A 23 -15.98 23.50 -18.79
N ARG A 24 -16.38 22.56 -19.66
CA ARG A 24 -16.04 21.14 -19.52
C ARG A 24 -14.53 20.90 -19.49
N LYS A 25 -13.79 21.50 -20.44
CA LYS A 25 -12.32 21.41 -20.49
C LYS A 25 -11.68 21.85 -19.17
N HIS A 26 -12.08 23.01 -18.64
CA HIS A 26 -11.51 23.52 -17.40
C HIS A 26 -11.92 22.72 -16.15
N LEU A 27 -13.14 22.18 -16.12
CA LEU A 27 -13.59 21.29 -15.05
C LEU A 27 -12.78 19.99 -15.04
N GLU A 28 -12.56 19.38 -16.20
CA GLU A 28 -11.74 18.17 -16.34
C GLU A 28 -10.27 18.44 -15.94
N GLN A 29 -9.70 19.57 -16.35
CA GLN A 29 -8.36 20.00 -15.93
C GLN A 29 -8.27 20.22 -14.42
N THR A 30 -9.23 20.93 -13.84
CA THR A 30 -9.24 21.22 -12.39
C THR A 30 -9.42 19.95 -11.57
N ALA A 31 -10.30 19.04 -12.01
CA ALA A 31 -10.46 17.72 -11.40
C ALA A 31 -9.16 16.90 -11.47
N PHE A 32 -8.47 16.93 -12.60
CA PHE A 32 -7.17 16.31 -12.74
C PHE A 32 -6.14 16.87 -11.78
N LEU A 33 -6.03 18.20 -11.68
CA LEU A 33 -5.09 18.84 -10.76
C LEU A 33 -5.39 18.51 -9.30
N MET A 34 -6.67 18.45 -8.90
CA MET A 34 -7.04 18.02 -7.55
C MET A 34 -6.56 16.60 -7.25
N ALA A 35 -6.86 15.64 -8.13
CA ALA A 35 -6.39 14.26 -7.97
C ALA A 35 -4.85 14.17 -7.98
N LYS A 36 -4.19 14.95 -8.85
CA LYS A 36 -2.73 15.02 -8.94
C LYS A 36 -2.10 15.53 -7.65
N THR A 37 -2.60 16.62 -7.08
CA THR A 37 -2.04 17.14 -5.81
C THR A 37 -2.16 16.14 -4.68
N LEU A 38 -3.28 15.42 -4.57
CA LEU A 38 -3.46 14.37 -3.58
C LEU A 38 -2.49 13.21 -3.83
N ALA A 39 -2.39 12.74 -5.08
CA ALA A 39 -1.42 11.71 -5.45
C ALA A 39 0.01 12.15 -5.16
N ASP A 40 0.39 13.40 -5.45
CA ASP A 40 1.72 13.95 -5.20
C ASP A 40 2.08 13.88 -3.71
N VAL A 41 1.15 14.21 -2.81
CA VAL A 41 1.34 14.05 -1.35
C VAL A 41 1.63 12.59 -0.98
N HIS A 42 0.87 11.65 -1.53
CA HIS A 42 1.11 10.23 -1.28
C HIS A 42 2.43 9.75 -1.88
N THR A 43 2.80 10.22 -3.08
CA THR A 43 4.10 9.85 -3.69
C THR A 43 5.28 10.41 -2.92
N TYR A 44 5.14 11.61 -2.32
CA TYR A 44 6.15 12.17 -1.43
C TYR A 44 6.35 11.29 -0.19
N LYS A 45 5.25 10.90 0.47
CA LYS A 45 5.31 9.96 1.60
C LYS A 45 5.88 8.60 1.20
N ALA A 46 5.54 8.11 0.01
CA ALA A 46 6.04 6.86 -0.51
C ALA A 46 7.55 6.89 -0.74
N LYS A 47 8.08 7.98 -1.31
CA LYS A 47 9.52 8.20 -1.47
C LYS A 47 10.23 8.25 -0.12
N ALA A 48 9.73 9.07 0.81
CA ALA A 48 10.30 9.13 2.16
C ALA A 48 10.31 7.77 2.88
N ALA A 49 9.27 6.95 2.71
CA ALA A 49 9.23 5.59 3.25
C ALA A 49 10.21 4.64 2.55
N ALA A 50 10.39 4.77 1.23
CA ALA A 50 11.35 3.98 0.47
C ALA A 50 12.79 4.32 0.88
N ASP A 51 13.10 5.61 1.02
CA ASP A 51 14.43 6.11 1.45
C ASP A 51 14.73 5.67 2.90
N ALA A 52 13.70 5.53 3.74
CA ALA A 52 13.81 4.98 5.09
C ALA A 52 13.90 3.44 5.14
N GLY A 53 14.01 2.75 4.00
CA GLY A 53 14.11 1.30 3.92
C GLY A 53 12.82 0.54 4.26
N LYS A 54 11.65 1.21 4.16
CA LYS A 54 10.33 0.64 4.47
C LYS A 54 9.49 0.45 3.20
N PRO A 55 9.85 -0.49 2.30
CA PRO A 55 9.21 -0.62 0.98
C PRO A 55 7.72 -1.02 1.07
N ARG A 56 7.30 -1.77 2.09
CA ARG A 56 5.86 -2.10 2.30
C ARG A 56 5.00 -0.86 2.56
N ILE A 57 5.51 0.08 3.36
CA ILE A 57 4.83 1.35 3.64
C ILE A 57 4.81 2.21 2.37
N ALA A 58 5.92 2.23 1.62
CA ALA A 58 5.98 2.91 0.33
C ALA A 58 4.93 2.38 -0.65
N ILE A 59 4.76 1.05 -0.76
CA ILE A 59 3.73 0.41 -1.60
C ILE A 59 2.33 0.85 -1.18
N HIS A 60 2.03 0.91 0.11
CA HIS A 60 0.73 1.37 0.61
C HIS A 60 0.44 2.81 0.15
N HIS A 61 1.41 3.72 0.28
CA HIS A 61 1.24 5.09 -0.20
C HIS A 61 1.08 5.19 -1.72
N TYR A 62 1.75 4.34 -2.52
CA TYR A 62 1.50 4.30 -3.96
C TYR A 62 0.10 3.76 -4.31
N HIS A 63 -0.46 2.84 -3.52
CA HIS A 63 -1.87 2.44 -3.67
C HIS A 63 -2.82 3.62 -3.44
N ASP A 64 -2.59 4.43 -2.40
CA ASP A 64 -3.40 5.62 -2.15
C ASP A 64 -3.31 6.64 -3.31
N ALA A 65 -2.11 6.82 -3.87
CA ALA A 65 -1.89 7.67 -5.04
C ALA A 65 -2.68 7.17 -6.27
N ILE A 66 -2.71 5.84 -6.49
CA ILE A 66 -3.53 5.23 -7.54
C ILE A 66 -5.02 5.43 -7.24
N ALA A 67 -5.47 5.22 -6.01
CA ALA A 67 -6.86 5.41 -5.61
C ALA A 67 -7.33 6.85 -5.86
N ALA A 68 -6.48 7.85 -5.60
CA ALA A 68 -6.75 9.25 -5.93
C ALA A 68 -6.95 9.46 -7.44
N MET A 69 -6.08 8.90 -8.28
CA MET A 69 -6.18 9.01 -9.75
C MET A 69 -7.33 8.19 -10.35
N MET A 70 -7.73 7.07 -9.73
CA MET A 70 -8.83 6.22 -10.20
C MET A 70 -10.18 6.93 -10.18
N LYS A 71 -10.36 7.95 -9.33
CA LYS A 71 -11.55 8.82 -9.32
C LYS A 71 -11.80 9.53 -10.66
N ILE A 72 -10.74 9.70 -11.46
CA ILE A 72 -10.76 10.34 -12.77
C ILE A 72 -10.19 9.42 -13.87
N LYS A 73 -10.43 8.11 -13.76
CA LYS A 73 -9.90 7.08 -14.68
C LYS A 73 -10.16 7.30 -16.17
N SER A 74 -11.18 8.09 -16.52
CA SER A 74 -11.47 8.46 -17.91
C SER A 74 -10.43 9.42 -18.49
N ASN A 75 -9.76 10.21 -17.65
CA ASN A 75 -8.74 11.17 -18.06
C ASN A 75 -7.46 10.45 -18.54
N PRO A 76 -6.99 10.68 -19.78
CA PRO A 76 -5.78 10.05 -20.30
C PRO A 76 -4.53 10.32 -19.48
N LEU A 77 -4.39 11.51 -18.88
CA LEU A 77 -3.26 11.85 -18.03
C LEU A 77 -3.28 11.04 -16.72
N ALA A 78 -4.45 10.85 -16.12
CA ALA A 78 -4.59 10.01 -14.93
C ALA A 78 -4.18 8.56 -15.20
N LYS A 79 -4.57 8.00 -16.36
CA LYS A 79 -4.13 6.66 -16.80
C LYS A 79 -2.60 6.55 -16.89
N LYS A 80 -1.93 7.55 -17.46
CA LYS A 80 -0.46 7.58 -17.54
C LYS A 80 0.16 7.56 -16.14
N HIS A 81 -0.34 8.37 -15.21
CA HIS A 81 0.15 8.39 -13.84
C HIS A 81 -0.07 7.06 -13.11
N ILE A 82 -1.25 6.44 -13.28
CA ILE A 82 -1.52 5.12 -12.68
C ILE A 82 -0.50 4.07 -13.16
N LEU A 83 -0.17 4.04 -14.45
CA LEU A 83 0.84 3.13 -14.99
C LEU A 83 2.22 3.37 -14.37
N ILE A 84 2.62 4.63 -14.22
CA ILE A 84 3.88 5.01 -13.57
C ILE A 84 3.91 4.53 -12.11
N TYR A 85 2.83 4.75 -11.36
CA TYR A 85 2.75 4.34 -9.96
C TYR A 85 2.77 2.82 -9.80
N LYS A 86 2.06 2.08 -10.67
CA LYS A 86 2.10 0.61 -10.69
C LYS A 86 3.51 0.08 -10.94
N LYS A 87 4.20 0.61 -11.96
CA LYS A 87 5.59 0.21 -12.23
C LYS A 87 6.49 0.45 -11.01
N ARG A 88 6.29 1.58 -10.31
CA ARG A 88 7.07 1.88 -9.10
C ARG A 88 6.74 0.94 -7.93
N MET A 89 5.49 0.51 -7.80
CA MET A 89 5.10 -0.52 -6.84
C MET A 89 5.77 -1.86 -7.15
N ASP A 90 5.76 -2.30 -8.40
CA ASP A 90 6.39 -3.57 -8.80
C ASP A 90 7.90 -3.57 -8.49
N GLU A 91 8.58 -2.43 -8.68
CA GLU A 91 9.98 -2.24 -8.30
C GLU A 91 10.18 -2.37 -6.77
N LEU A 92 9.32 -1.73 -5.98
CA LEU A 92 9.37 -1.80 -4.52
C LEU A 92 9.00 -3.17 -3.96
N GLU A 93 8.11 -3.91 -4.63
CA GLU A 93 7.75 -5.27 -4.26
C GLU A 93 8.94 -6.22 -4.41
N LYS A 94 9.71 -6.09 -5.49
CA LYS A 94 10.96 -6.84 -5.68
C LYS A 94 11.97 -6.53 -4.58
N GLN A 95 12.14 -5.25 -4.23
CA GLN A 95 13.02 -4.85 -3.13
C GLN A 95 12.54 -5.40 -1.77
N ALA A 96 11.24 -5.35 -1.50
CA ALA A 96 10.66 -5.91 -0.28
C ALA A 96 10.86 -7.43 -0.19
N ALA A 97 10.67 -8.15 -1.31
CA ALA A 97 10.88 -9.58 -1.37
C ALA A 97 12.34 -9.98 -1.12
N GLU A 98 13.28 -9.23 -1.71
CA GLU A 98 14.71 -9.45 -1.51
C GLU A 98 15.14 -9.21 -0.05
N LEU A 99 14.65 -8.14 0.59
CA LEU A 99 14.92 -7.89 2.01
C LEU A 99 14.41 -9.00 2.92
N VAL A 100 13.23 -9.55 2.64
CA VAL A 100 12.71 -10.71 3.39
C VAL A 100 13.60 -11.93 3.18
N ARG A 101 14.10 -12.15 1.96
CA ARG A 101 14.98 -13.28 1.62
C ARG A 101 16.33 -13.20 2.33
N GLN A 102 16.87 -12.00 2.51
CA GLN A 102 18.12 -11.75 3.23
C GLN A 102 17.97 -11.81 4.76
N GLN A 103 16.77 -11.55 5.28
CA GLN A 103 16.48 -11.62 6.73
C GLN A 103 16.02 -13.00 7.20
N LEU A 104 15.74 -13.94 6.29
CA LEU A 104 15.58 -15.34 6.63
C LEU A 104 16.96 -15.88 7.03
N PRO A 105 17.19 -16.24 8.30
CA PRO A 105 18.37 -17.03 8.64
C PRO A 105 18.29 -18.32 7.82
N GLU A 106 19.44 -18.84 7.35
CA GLU A 106 19.54 -20.27 7.05
C GLU A 106 18.83 -21.00 8.20
N LYS A 107 17.79 -21.76 7.87
CA LYS A 107 17.03 -22.53 8.86
C LYS A 107 18.00 -23.55 9.48
N GLU A 108 18.73 -23.17 10.52
CA GLU A 108 19.10 -24.12 11.55
C GLU A 108 17.80 -24.63 12.17
N PRO A 109 17.59 -25.95 12.28
CA PRO A 109 16.34 -26.52 12.72
C PRO A 109 16.13 -26.29 14.23
N LYS A 110 15.60 -25.11 14.60
CA LYS A 110 15.10 -24.84 15.95
C LYS A 110 13.96 -25.79 16.36
N ALA A 111 13.31 -26.44 15.38
CA ALA A 111 12.33 -27.48 15.64
C ALA A 111 12.96 -28.74 16.29
N ALA A 112 14.19 -29.11 15.92
CA ALA A 112 14.85 -30.29 16.47
C ALA A 112 15.22 -30.10 17.96
N LYS A 113 15.69 -28.90 18.35
CA LYS A 113 16.03 -28.60 19.75
C LYS A 113 14.79 -28.51 20.65
N LEU A 114 13.67 -28.00 20.13
CA LEU A 114 12.43 -27.92 20.91
C LEU A 114 11.84 -29.32 21.14
N ASP A 115 11.79 -30.19 20.14
CA ASP A 115 11.34 -31.59 20.28
C ASP A 115 12.21 -32.38 21.27
N GLU A 116 13.51 -32.11 21.30
CA GLU A 116 14.46 -32.74 22.22
C GLU A 116 14.22 -32.31 23.68
N GLU A 117 13.86 -31.04 23.91
CA GLU A 117 13.49 -30.52 25.23
C GLU A 117 12.11 -31.02 25.69
N TRP A 118 11.12 -31.10 24.80
CA TRP A 118 9.79 -31.65 25.14
C TRP A 118 9.85 -33.15 25.46
N ASN A 119 10.64 -33.93 24.72
CA ASN A 119 10.84 -35.35 25.00
C ASN A 119 11.53 -35.59 26.35
N LYS A 120 12.44 -34.70 26.75
CA LYS A 120 13.11 -34.79 28.06
C LYS A 120 12.13 -34.56 29.21
N VAL A 121 11.27 -33.55 29.09
CA VAL A 121 10.23 -33.23 30.08
C VAL A 121 9.16 -34.33 30.17
N LEU A 122 8.75 -34.91 29.03
CA LEU A 122 7.81 -36.05 29.00
C LEU A 122 8.40 -37.32 29.63
N SER A 123 9.70 -37.57 29.46
CA SER A 123 10.37 -38.74 30.05
C SER A 123 10.55 -38.67 31.57
N GLU A 124 10.60 -37.46 32.15
CA GLU A 124 10.66 -37.26 33.60
C GLU A 124 9.28 -37.42 34.28
N ASP A 125 8.19 -37.26 33.52
CA ASP A 125 6.82 -37.29 34.03
C ASP A 125 6.18 -38.71 33.99
N GLU A 126 6.86 -39.75 33.49
CA GLU A 126 6.33 -41.13 33.57
C GLU A 126 6.40 -41.73 35.00
N SER A 127 7.02 -41.02 35.95
CA SER A 127 7.09 -41.43 37.35
C SER A 127 5.73 -41.43 38.07
N TRP A 128 4.72 -40.68 37.61
CA TRP A 128 3.46 -40.53 38.36
C TRP A 128 2.36 -41.51 37.95
N LYS A 129 2.44 -42.16 36.77
CA LYS A 129 1.43 -43.10 36.30
C LYS A 129 1.52 -44.52 36.89
N LYS A 130 2.55 -44.82 37.69
CA LYS A 130 2.73 -46.15 38.32
C LYS A 130 2.03 -46.33 39.69
N LYS A 131 1.16 -45.40 40.10
CA LYS A 131 0.40 -45.49 41.38
C LYS A 131 -1.13 -45.53 41.21
N GLN A 132 -1.64 -46.16 40.14
CA GLN A 132 -3.05 -46.55 40.08
C GLN A 132 -3.22 -48.02 39.67
N THR A 133 -2.65 -48.89 40.50
CA THR A 133 -3.20 -50.22 40.71
C THR A 133 -3.51 -50.32 42.20
N TYR A 134 -4.79 -50.29 42.55
CA TYR A 134 -5.26 -50.82 43.81
C TYR A 134 -6.52 -51.63 43.53
N ASP A 135 -6.51 -52.85 44.09
CA ASP A 135 -7.48 -53.97 44.10
C ASP A 135 -8.82 -53.81 43.35
#